data_AF-A0A1F8MZ51-F1
#
_entry.id   AF-A0A1F8MZ51-F1
#
_cell.length_a   1.000
_cell.length_b   1.000
_cell.length_c   1.000
_cell.angle_alpha   90.00
_cell.angle_beta   90.00
_cell.angle_gamma   90.00
#
_symmetry.space_group_name_H-M   'P 1'
#
loop_
_entity.id
_entity.type
_entity.pdbx_description
1 polymer ?
#
loop_
_entity_poly.entity_id
_entity_poly.type
_entity_poly.pdbx_seq_one_letter_code
_entity_poly.pdbx_strand_id
1 'polypeptide(L)'
;MLRDGEHCKICLAIPTTQNGLDIDHIDGDKTNGDPRNLRLLCRSCNVSEENKSRAQCPSDQGEREREEGQPSTRLAKEAVDYKGGSIEMQACFLFELDYRDWVLKEVKQRGAFLKKEAIFAGAEIVGCSPTTTSKYLAKLTSSAGPIQEYKDKLGDTLLIPRNGHRPIENLQEVVTT
;
A
#
# COMPACT_ATOMS: atom_id res chain seq x y z
N MET A 1 37.33 9.80 33.28
CA MET A 1 36.95 10.49 32.03
C MET A 1 35.51 10.12 31.73
N LEU A 2 34.61 11.09 31.52
CA LEU A 2 33.22 10.80 31.13
C LEU A 2 33.18 10.38 29.66
N ARG A 3 32.52 9.27 29.36
CA ARG A 3 32.37 8.72 28.01
C ARG A 3 31.55 9.70 27.15
N ASP A 4 32.07 10.05 25.98
CA ASP A 4 31.42 10.90 24.96
C ASP A 4 30.98 12.32 25.39
N GLY A 5 31.53 12.86 26.48
CA GLY A 5 31.39 14.28 26.82
C GLY A 5 29.96 14.79 27.02
N GLU A 6 29.02 13.92 27.41
CA GLU A 6 27.61 14.25 27.71
C GLU A 6 26.84 14.91 26.56
N HIS A 7 27.24 14.68 25.31
CA HIS A 7 26.52 15.16 24.13
C HIS A 7 26.24 14.04 23.14
N CYS A 8 25.18 14.20 22.37
CA CYS A 8 24.85 13.28 21.28
C CYS A 8 25.99 13.24 20.25
N LYS A 9 26.46 12.05 19.89
CA LYS A 9 27.57 11.91 18.93
C LYS A 9 27.22 12.34 17.50
N ILE A 10 25.92 12.39 17.15
CA ILE A 10 25.44 12.76 15.82
C ILE A 10 25.15 14.26 15.71
N CYS A 11 24.30 14.79 16.59
CA CYS A 11 23.86 16.19 16.50
C CYS A 11 24.55 17.13 17.48
N LEU A 12 25.47 16.61 18.32
CA LEU A 12 26.20 17.35 19.34
C LEU A 12 25.32 18.04 20.39
N ALA A 13 24.02 17.73 20.43
CA ALA A 13 23.10 18.27 21.41
C ALA A 13 23.44 17.75 22.82
N ILE A 14 23.52 18.68 23.76
CA ILE A 14 23.60 18.40 25.20
C ILE A 14 22.16 18.19 25.69
N PRO A 15 21.86 17.10 26.43
CA PRO A 15 20.52 16.86 26.93
C PRO A 15 20.11 17.97 27.91
N THR A 16 19.19 18.83 27.50
CA THR A 16 18.63 19.92 28.32
C THR A 16 17.42 19.50 29.15
N THR A 17 16.91 18.29 28.94
CA THR A 17 15.72 17.71 29.59
C THR A 17 16.10 16.50 30.45
N GLN A 18 15.24 16.10 31.39
CA GLN A 18 15.42 14.92 32.26
C GLN A 18 15.66 13.59 31.51
N ASN A 19 15.45 13.56 30.19
CA ASN A 19 15.75 12.42 29.35
C ASN A 19 17.22 12.50 28.90
N GLY A 20 18.08 11.71 29.52
CA GLY A 20 19.50 11.61 29.19
C GLY A 20 19.78 11.06 27.78
N LEU A 21 21.05 10.82 27.49
CA LEU A 21 21.46 10.17 26.25
C LEU A 21 21.25 8.65 26.33
N ASP A 22 20.81 8.07 25.22
CA ASP A 22 20.68 6.62 25.06
C ASP A 22 21.99 6.02 24.56
N ILE A 23 22.26 4.76 24.94
CA ILE A 23 23.38 3.97 24.41
C ILE A 23 22.95 3.32 23.10
N ASP A 24 23.69 3.62 22.04
CA ASP A 24 23.52 3.03 20.71
C ASP A 24 24.74 2.18 20.32
N HIS A 25 24.51 1.07 19.63
CA HIS A 25 25.56 0.17 19.13
C HIS A 25 25.82 0.52 17.66
N ILE A 26 27.06 0.91 17.34
CA ILE A 26 27.43 1.40 16.00
C ILE A 26 27.21 0.32 14.94
N ASP A 27 27.45 -0.94 15.27
CA ASP A 27 27.21 -2.10 14.40
C ASP A 27 25.76 -2.62 14.42
N GLY A 28 24.90 -2.08 15.29
CA GLY A 28 23.52 -2.53 15.48
C GLY A 28 23.37 -3.84 16.27
N ASP A 29 24.46 -4.49 16.70
CA ASP A 29 24.43 -5.72 17.49
C ASP A 29 24.39 -5.39 19.00
N LYS A 30 23.21 -5.61 19.61
CA LYS A 30 22.96 -5.34 21.04
C LYS A 30 23.76 -6.25 21.98
N THR A 31 24.41 -7.29 21.46
CA THR A 31 25.25 -8.20 22.25
C THR A 31 26.73 -7.79 22.23
N ASN A 32 27.13 -6.90 21.32
CA ASN A 32 28.50 -6.41 21.22
C ASN A 32 28.76 -5.23 22.17
N GLY A 33 29.11 -5.56 23.41
CA GLY A 33 29.44 -4.60 24.47
C GLY A 33 30.82 -3.94 24.39
N ASP A 34 31.58 -4.07 23.29
CA ASP A 34 32.90 -3.41 23.17
C ASP A 34 32.73 -1.88 23.38
N PRO A 35 33.49 -1.24 24.29
CA PRO A 35 33.40 0.19 24.52
C PRO A 35 33.60 1.06 23.27
N ARG A 36 34.29 0.56 22.25
CA ARG A 36 34.47 1.24 20.96
C ARG A 36 33.25 1.10 20.04
N ASN A 37 32.38 0.13 20.31
CA ASN A 37 31.15 -0.13 19.57
C ASN A 37 29.94 0.66 20.11
N LEU A 38 30.02 1.26 21.30
CA LEU A 38 28.89 2.04 21.85
C LEU A 38 29.14 3.54 21.76
N ARG A 39 28.11 4.27 21.34
CA ARG A 39 28.06 5.74 21.28
C ARG A 39 26.83 6.27 22.02
N LEU A 40 26.94 7.47 22.60
CA LEU A 40 25.79 8.16 23.20
C LEU A 40 25.03 8.99 22.17
N LEU A 41 23.72 8.77 22.05
CA LEU A 41 22.84 9.51 21.15
C LEU A 41 21.65 10.11 21.90
N CYS A 42 21.14 11.25 21.43
CA CYS A 42 19.84 11.72 21.89
C CYS A 42 18.74 10.80 21.33
N ARG A 43 17.58 10.78 21.99
CA ARG A 43 16.48 9.88 21.65
C ARG A 43 16.08 9.94 20.17
N SER A 44 16.03 11.13 19.59
CA SER A 44 15.66 11.31 18.17
C SER A 44 16.70 10.74 17.22
N CYS A 45 17.99 10.96 17.50
CA CYS A 45 19.08 10.38 16.72
C CYS A 45 19.16 8.86 16.89
N ASN A 46 18.95 8.33 18.10
CA ASN A 46 18.92 6.90 18.37
C ASN A 46 17.82 6.19 17.56
N VAL A 47 16.59 6.70 17.61
CA VAL A 47 15.46 6.17 16.83
C VAL A 47 15.72 6.27 15.32
N SER A 48 16.34 7.36 14.86
CA SER A 48 16.68 7.53 13.44
C SER A 48 17.69 6.48 12.96
N GLU A 49 18.72 6.19 13.74
CA GLU A 49 19.73 5.18 13.42
C GLU A 49 19.16 3.77 13.51
N GLU A 50 18.31 3.48 14.51
CA GLU A 50 17.58 2.21 14.60
C GLU A 50 16.66 1.98 13.38
N ASN A 51 16.00 3.03 12.88
CA ASN A 51 15.17 2.93 11.68
C ASN A 51 16.01 2.68 10.43
N LYS A 52 17.20 3.29 10.33
CA LYS A 52 18.13 3.05 9.21
C LYS A 52 18.68 1.63 9.24
N SER A 53 19.08 1.11 10.41
CA SER A 53 19.58 -0.26 10.52
C SER A 53 18.49 -1.28 10.22
N ARG A 54 17.25 -1.05 10.67
CA ARG A 54 16.08 -1.86 10.28
C ARG A 54 15.75 -1.81 8.79
N ALA A 55 15.99 -0.68 8.13
CA ALA A 55 15.80 -0.55 6.68
C ALA A 55 16.91 -1.22 5.87
N GLN A 56 18.11 -1.37 6.44
CA GLN A 56 19.27 -2.01 5.80
C GLN A 56 19.33 -3.52 6.05
N CYS A 57 18.70 -4.02 7.11
CA CYS A 57 18.37 -5.44 7.21
C CYS A 57 17.18 -5.73 6.29
N PRO A 58 17.33 -6.53 5.21
CA PRO A 58 16.18 -7.14 4.56
C PRO A 58 15.60 -8.12 5.58
N SER A 59 14.69 -7.63 6.41
CA SER A 59 13.91 -8.51 7.27
C SER A 59 12.98 -9.29 6.35
N ASP A 60 13.44 -10.48 5.96
CA ASP A 60 12.67 -11.58 5.35
C ASP A 60 11.32 -11.84 6.05
N GLN A 61 11.08 -11.26 7.23
CA GLN A 61 9.83 -11.37 7.97
C GLN A 61 8.75 -10.39 7.50
N GLY A 62 9.10 -9.17 7.07
CA GLY A 62 8.14 -8.26 6.44
C GLY A 62 7.78 -8.69 5.02
N GLU A 63 8.68 -9.43 4.36
CA GLU A 63 8.42 -10.02 3.05
C GLU A 63 7.56 -11.27 3.16
N ARG A 64 7.70 -12.11 4.20
CA ARG A 64 6.80 -13.26 4.41
C ARG A 64 5.35 -12.88 4.68
N GLU A 65 5.09 -11.86 5.52
CA GLU A 65 3.70 -11.38 5.72
C GLU A 65 3.11 -10.72 4.45
N ARG A 66 3.96 -10.24 3.54
CA ARG A 66 3.57 -9.70 2.23
C ARG A 66 3.45 -10.77 1.14
N GLU A 67 4.21 -11.87 1.25
CA GLU A 67 4.20 -13.03 0.35
C GLU A 67 3.06 -13.99 0.65
N GLU A 68 2.66 -14.12 1.92
CA GLU A 68 1.49 -14.90 2.31
C GLU A 68 0.20 -14.28 1.80
N GLY A 69 0.19 -12.94 1.67
CA GLY A 69 -0.95 -12.19 1.20
C GLY A 69 -2.20 -12.41 2.06
N GLN A 70 -3.28 -11.69 1.75
CA GLN A 70 -4.57 -12.03 2.33
C GLN A 70 -4.99 -13.46 1.91
N PRO A 71 -5.84 -14.16 2.67
CA PRO A 71 -6.29 -15.52 2.32
C PRO A 71 -6.80 -15.67 0.88
N SER A 72 -7.43 -14.61 0.36
CA SER A 72 -7.84 -14.44 -1.03
C SER A 72 -6.70 -14.51 -2.05
N THR A 73 -5.55 -13.89 -1.77
CA THR A 73 -4.36 -13.94 -2.63
C THR A 73 -3.65 -15.30 -2.59
N ARG A 74 -3.83 -16.10 -1.54
CA ARG A 74 -3.33 -17.49 -1.47
C ARG A 74 -4.10 -18.40 -2.43
N LEU A 75 -5.43 -18.27 -2.47
CA LEU A 75 -6.30 -19.02 -3.40
C LEU A 75 -6.03 -18.69 -4.88
N ALA A 76 -5.68 -17.45 -5.19
CA ALA A 76 -5.32 -17.04 -6.56
C ALA A 76 -4.05 -17.72 -7.10
N LYS A 77 -3.09 -18.07 -6.22
CA LYS A 77 -1.83 -18.74 -6.61
C LYS A 77 -2.02 -20.19 -7.06
N GLU A 78 -3.06 -20.87 -6.61
CA GLU A 78 -3.27 -22.30 -6.90
C GLU A 78 -4.08 -22.56 -8.18
N ALA A 79 -4.79 -21.56 -8.70
CA ALA A 79 -5.84 -21.80 -9.72
C ALA A 79 -5.46 -21.53 -11.18
N VAL A 80 -4.25 -21.01 -11.49
CA VAL A 80 -3.95 -20.59 -12.88
C VAL A 80 -2.51 -20.93 -13.28
N ASP A 81 -2.35 -21.64 -14.40
CA ASP A 81 -1.07 -21.98 -15.03
C ASP A 81 -0.44 -20.70 -15.63
N TYR A 82 0.29 -19.97 -14.77
CA TYR A 82 0.68 -18.57 -14.95
C TYR A 82 2.20 -18.43 -15.17
N LYS A 83 2.72 -18.81 -16.34
CA LYS A 83 4.15 -18.69 -16.66
C LYS A 83 4.46 -17.41 -17.42
N GLY A 84 4.83 -16.33 -16.73
CA GLY A 84 5.57 -15.22 -17.38
C GLY A 84 5.49 -13.80 -16.79
N GLY A 85 4.71 -13.53 -15.73
CA GLY A 85 4.59 -12.20 -15.12
C GLY A 85 4.97 -12.18 -13.63
N SER A 86 5.39 -11.03 -13.09
CA SER A 86 5.59 -10.89 -11.63
C SER A 86 4.28 -11.14 -10.89
N ILE A 87 4.33 -11.65 -9.66
CA ILE A 87 3.17 -12.00 -8.82
C ILE A 87 2.18 -10.82 -8.71
N GLU A 88 2.70 -9.60 -8.66
CA GLU A 88 1.94 -8.35 -8.61
C GLU A 88 1.17 -8.07 -9.90
N MET A 89 1.75 -8.42 -11.05
CA MET A 89 1.09 -8.31 -12.35
C MET A 89 -0.07 -9.31 -12.46
N GLN A 90 0.09 -10.48 -11.85
CA GLN A 90 -0.93 -11.53 -11.79
C GLN A 90 -2.11 -11.14 -10.91
N ALA A 91 -1.80 -10.65 -9.70
CA ALA A 91 -2.80 -10.11 -8.78
C ALA A 91 -3.54 -8.92 -9.39
N CYS A 92 -2.82 -7.98 -10.02
CA CYS A 92 -3.48 -6.85 -10.68
C CYS A 92 -4.42 -7.31 -11.80
N PHE A 93 -4.02 -8.28 -12.63
CA PHE A 93 -4.90 -8.79 -13.67
C PHE A 93 -6.18 -9.43 -13.09
N LEU A 94 -6.05 -10.30 -12.09
CA LEU A 94 -7.18 -11.04 -11.52
C LEU A 94 -8.14 -10.11 -10.75
N PHE A 95 -7.61 -9.34 -9.79
CA PHE A 95 -8.45 -8.52 -8.93
C PHE A 95 -8.99 -7.27 -9.60
N GLU A 96 -8.21 -6.65 -10.51
CA GLU A 96 -8.67 -5.42 -11.17
C GLU A 96 -9.83 -5.71 -12.13
N LEU A 97 -9.81 -6.84 -12.87
CA LEU A 97 -10.90 -7.17 -13.80
C LEU A 97 -12.21 -7.43 -13.06
N ASP A 98 -12.19 -8.30 -12.05
CA ASP A 98 -13.38 -8.63 -11.25
C ASP A 98 -13.92 -7.40 -10.52
N TYR A 99 -13.02 -6.57 -9.97
CA TYR A 99 -13.39 -5.31 -9.33
C TYR A 99 -14.10 -4.37 -10.30
N ARG A 100 -13.54 -4.21 -11.52
CA ARG A 100 -14.10 -3.29 -12.53
C ARG A 100 -15.46 -3.76 -13.00
N ASP A 101 -15.63 -5.04 -13.29
CA ASP A 101 -16.92 -5.58 -13.71
C ASP A 101 -17.99 -5.35 -12.63
N TRP A 102 -17.64 -5.65 -11.37
CA TRP A 102 -18.54 -5.44 -10.24
C TRP A 102 -18.96 -3.98 -10.09
N VAL A 103 -18.01 -3.03 -10.04
CA VAL A 103 -18.34 -1.59 -9.90
C VAL A 103 -19.21 -1.10 -11.06
N LEU A 104 -18.89 -1.50 -12.30
CA LEU A 104 -19.66 -1.08 -13.47
C LEU A 104 -21.08 -1.64 -13.45
N LYS A 105 -21.25 -2.89 -12.99
CA LYS A 105 -22.57 -3.50 -12.80
C LYS A 105 -23.39 -2.75 -11.76
N GLU A 106 -22.81 -2.44 -10.59
CA GLU A 106 -23.49 -1.69 -9.53
C GLU A 106 -23.91 -0.29 -10.00
N VAL A 107 -23.01 0.44 -10.68
CA VAL A 107 -23.30 1.77 -11.23
C VAL A 107 -24.38 1.69 -12.32
N LYS A 108 -24.35 0.68 -13.19
CA LYS A 108 -25.36 0.48 -14.25
C LYS A 108 -26.73 0.15 -13.68
N GLN A 109 -26.79 -0.69 -12.64
CA GLN A 109 -28.05 -1.13 -12.02
C GLN A 109 -28.70 -0.06 -11.17
N ARG A 110 -27.91 0.69 -10.38
CA ARG A 110 -28.42 1.68 -9.43
C ARG A 110 -28.45 3.10 -10.00
N GLY A 111 -27.76 3.36 -11.10
CA GLY A 111 -27.54 4.70 -11.68
C GLY A 111 -26.54 5.56 -10.89
N ALA A 112 -26.41 5.34 -9.58
CA ALA A 112 -25.40 5.94 -8.72
C ALA A 112 -24.92 4.94 -7.66
N PHE A 113 -23.62 4.97 -7.36
CA PHE A 113 -23.01 4.08 -6.37
C PHE A 113 -22.07 4.83 -5.43
N LEU A 114 -22.07 4.51 -4.13
CA LEU A 114 -21.25 5.25 -3.16
C LEU A 114 -19.77 4.91 -3.34
N LYS A 115 -18.91 5.94 -3.41
CA LYS A 115 -17.45 5.77 -3.53
C LYS A 115 -16.86 5.00 -2.35
N LYS A 116 -17.36 5.22 -1.13
CA LYS A 116 -16.92 4.49 0.07
C LYS A 116 -17.22 2.99 -0.05
N GLU A 117 -18.42 2.63 -0.50
CA GLU A 117 -18.81 1.24 -0.75
C GLU A 117 -17.93 0.60 -1.84
N ALA A 118 -17.70 1.32 -2.95
CA ALA A 118 -16.82 0.84 -4.00
C ALA A 118 -15.39 0.56 -3.53
N ILE A 119 -14.91 1.24 -2.50
CA ILE A 119 -13.57 1.03 -1.94
C ILE A 119 -13.58 -0.14 -0.95
N PHE A 120 -14.46 -0.09 0.07
CA PHE A 120 -14.44 -1.04 1.17
C PHE A 120 -15.16 -2.35 0.85
N ALA A 121 -16.37 -2.30 0.32
CA ALA A 121 -17.10 -3.52 -0.06
C ALA A 121 -16.42 -4.19 -1.26
N GLY A 122 -15.93 -3.39 -2.22
CA GLY A 122 -15.16 -3.93 -3.34
C GLY A 122 -13.89 -4.65 -2.90
N ALA A 123 -13.21 -4.15 -1.87
CA ALA A 123 -12.01 -4.78 -1.30
C ALA A 123 -12.33 -6.15 -0.69
N GLU A 124 -13.45 -6.25 0.02
CA GLU A 124 -13.94 -7.51 0.57
C GLU A 124 -14.30 -8.51 -0.53
N ILE A 125 -15.03 -8.08 -1.56
CA ILE A 125 -15.53 -8.95 -2.64
C ILE A 125 -14.39 -9.56 -3.45
N VAL A 126 -13.41 -8.76 -3.84
CA VAL A 126 -12.27 -9.25 -4.66
C VAL A 126 -11.13 -9.76 -3.79
N GLY A 127 -11.21 -9.59 -2.47
CA GLY A 127 -10.18 -10.03 -1.54
C GLY A 127 -8.86 -9.28 -1.70
N CYS A 128 -8.89 -7.95 -1.79
CA CYS A 128 -7.69 -7.13 -1.81
C CYS A 128 -7.80 -5.96 -0.84
N SER A 129 -6.71 -5.22 -0.63
CA SER A 129 -6.74 -4.09 0.31
C SER A 129 -7.63 -2.92 -0.19
N PRO A 130 -8.24 -2.12 0.70
CA PRO A 130 -8.93 -0.88 0.33
C PRO A 130 -8.03 0.12 -0.43
N THR A 131 -6.73 0.09 -0.18
CA THR A 131 -5.76 0.90 -0.94
C THR A 131 -5.67 0.44 -2.39
N THR A 132 -5.76 -0.87 -2.65
CA THR A 132 -5.73 -1.46 -3.98
C THR A 132 -6.98 -1.09 -4.77
N THR A 133 -8.18 -1.29 -4.19
CA THR A 133 -9.44 -0.89 -4.84
C THR A 133 -9.54 0.61 -5.07
N SER A 134 -9.01 1.43 -4.15
CA SER A 134 -8.92 2.90 -4.36
C SER A 134 -8.11 3.25 -5.61
N LYS A 135 -6.99 2.57 -5.86
CA LYS A 135 -6.18 2.75 -7.09
C LYS A 135 -6.95 2.31 -8.34
N TYR A 136 -7.64 1.17 -8.29
CA TYR A 136 -8.46 0.69 -9.40
C TYR A 136 -9.60 1.65 -9.70
N LEU A 137 -10.27 2.14 -8.67
CA LEU A 137 -11.34 3.13 -8.79
C LEU A 137 -10.84 4.43 -9.42
N ALA A 138 -9.65 4.91 -9.02
CA ALA A 138 -9.04 6.09 -9.62
C ALA A 138 -8.80 5.93 -11.13
N LYS A 139 -8.48 4.71 -11.61
CA LYS A 139 -8.41 4.43 -13.05
C LYS A 139 -9.80 4.48 -13.70
N LEU A 140 -10.82 3.90 -13.05
CA LEU A 140 -12.21 3.89 -13.54
C LEU A 140 -12.85 5.29 -13.58
N THR A 141 -12.49 6.17 -12.63
CA THR A 141 -13.00 7.55 -12.54
C THR A 141 -12.11 8.58 -13.26
N SER A 142 -10.98 8.13 -13.82
CA SER A 142 -10.08 8.98 -14.62
C SER A 142 -10.82 9.62 -15.80
N SER A 143 -10.19 10.62 -16.43
CA SER A 143 -10.79 11.29 -17.60
C SER A 143 -11.13 10.34 -18.75
N ALA A 144 -10.34 9.27 -18.93
CA ALA A 144 -10.56 8.22 -19.91
C ALA A 144 -11.49 7.10 -19.41
N GLY A 145 -11.84 7.12 -18.12
CA GLY A 145 -12.62 6.10 -17.46
C GLY A 145 -14.13 6.19 -17.73
N PRO A 146 -14.84 5.05 -17.60
CA PRO A 146 -16.27 4.93 -17.91
C PRO A 146 -17.21 5.64 -16.93
N ILE A 147 -16.72 5.97 -15.74
CA ILE A 147 -17.51 6.54 -14.64
C ILE A 147 -16.90 7.86 -14.18
N GLN A 148 -17.69 8.64 -13.45
CA GLN A 148 -17.26 9.92 -12.90
C GLN A 148 -17.76 10.10 -11.46
N GLU A 149 -17.06 10.93 -10.71
CA GLU A 149 -17.41 11.27 -9.33
C GLU A 149 -18.35 12.48 -9.31
N TYR A 150 -19.39 12.39 -8.49
CA TYR A 150 -20.35 13.45 -8.23
C TYR A 150 -20.48 13.65 -6.73
N LYS A 151 -20.39 14.88 -6.24
CA LYS A 151 -20.62 15.18 -4.83
C LYS A 151 -22.09 15.53 -4.63
N ASP A 152 -22.75 14.77 -3.76
CA ASP A 152 -24.12 15.05 -3.36
C ASP A 152 -24.19 16.24 -2.38
N LYS A 153 -25.39 16.78 -2.16
CA LYS A 153 -25.69 17.87 -1.22
C LYS A 153 -25.30 17.54 0.22
N LEU A 154 -25.26 16.25 0.57
CA LEU A 154 -24.83 15.76 1.88
C LEU A 154 -23.30 15.63 2.01
N GLY A 155 -22.54 15.89 0.93
CA GLY A 155 -21.08 15.83 0.90
C GLY A 155 -20.50 14.45 0.55
N ASP A 156 -21.33 13.42 0.42
CA ASP A 156 -20.89 12.11 -0.05
C ASP A 156 -20.53 12.14 -1.54
N THR A 157 -19.57 11.30 -1.92
CA THR A 157 -19.17 11.12 -3.31
C THR A 157 -19.82 9.89 -3.90
N LEU A 158 -20.61 10.12 -4.94
CA LEU A 158 -21.28 9.13 -5.75
C LEU A 158 -20.48 8.88 -7.04
N LEU A 159 -20.51 7.65 -7.51
CA LEU A 159 -20.00 7.19 -8.78
C LEU A 159 -21.20 7.09 -9.72
N ILE A 160 -21.15 7.82 -10.83
CA ILE A 160 -22.21 7.83 -11.84
C ILE A 160 -21.62 7.50 -13.22
N PRO A 161 -22.42 6.97 -14.16
CA PRO A 161 -21.97 6.76 -15.53
C PRO A 161 -21.46 8.06 -16.13
N ARG A 162 -20.34 8.00 -16.86
CA ARG A 162 -19.87 9.14 -17.64
C ARG A 162 -20.65 9.19 -18.95
N ASN A 163 -21.42 10.25 -19.13
CA ASN A 163 -22.18 10.47 -20.36
C ASN A 163 -21.22 10.55 -21.56
N GLY A 164 -21.29 9.56 -22.47
CA GLY A 164 -20.47 9.48 -23.69
C GLY A 164 -19.53 8.27 -23.75
N HIS A 165 -19.33 7.51 -22.67
CA HIS A 165 -18.58 6.27 -22.73
C HIS A 165 -19.52 5.11 -23.06
N ARG A 166 -19.60 4.74 -24.35
CA ARG A 166 -20.26 3.48 -24.73
C ARG A 166 -19.46 2.33 -24.11
N PRO A 167 -20.10 1.34 -23.46
CA PRO A 167 -19.39 0.11 -23.11
C PRO A 167 -18.77 -0.45 -24.39
N ILE A 168 -17.53 -0.95 -24.29
CA ILE A 168 -16.91 -1.70 -25.38
C ILE A 168 -17.68 -3.04 -25.45
N GLU A 169 -18.86 -3.03 -26.06
CA GLU A 169 -19.55 -4.25 -26.46
C GLU A 169 -18.76 -4.82 -27.65
N ASN A 170 -18.22 -6.02 -27.41
CA ASN A 170 -17.59 -6.96 -28.34
C ASN A 170 -17.47 -6.52 -29.81
N LEU A 171 -16.23 -6.24 -30.21
CA LEU A 171 -15.80 -6.14 -31.63
C LEU A 171 -15.67 -7.54 -32.25
N GLN A 172 -16.78 -8.27 -32.35
CA GLN A 172 -17.02 -9.41 -33.24
C GLN A 172 -18.55 -9.36 -33.47
N GLU A 173 -19.14 -9.11 -34.64
CA GLU A 173 -18.74 -9.25 -36.03
C GLU A 173 -19.54 -8.22 -36.85
N VAL A 174 -18.90 -7.48 -37.76
CA VAL A 174 -19.55 -7.08 -39.02
C VAL A 174 -18.46 -7.02 -40.10
N VAL A 175 -18.05 -8.19 -40.59
CA VAL A 175 -17.41 -8.29 -41.91
C VAL A 175 -18.55 -8.46 -42.90
N THR A 176 -18.93 -7.35 -43.53
CA THR A 176 -19.73 -7.35 -44.75
C THR A 176 -18.86 -7.86 -45.91
N THR A 177 -19.30 -8.95 -46.55
CA THR A 177 -19.21 -9.15 -48.01
C THR A 177 -20.38 -10.02 -48.44
#